data_AF-A0A3Q0IRJ6-F1
#
_entry.id   AF-A0A3Q0IRJ6-F1
#
_cell.length_a   1.000
_cell.length_b   1.000
_cell.length_c   1.000
_cell.angle_alpha   90.00
_cell.angle_beta   90.00
_cell.angle_gamma   90.00
#
_symmetry.space_group_name_H-M   'P 1'
#
loop_
_entity.id
_entity.type
_entity.pdbx_description
1 polymer ?
#
loop_
_entity_poly.entity_id
_entity_poly.type
_entity_poly.pdbx_seq_one_letter_code
_entity_poly.pdbx_strand_id
1 'polypeptide(L)'
;MAVPLVPLQIVLPLLLSKYTMGARPMDIYIRAIPYRLAFNFIGAFFVLVTPYFLSPSSPHTLPNYYYIILLFTFCIHQVSLYAMFVASMAFFARVSDPGVGGTYMTLLNTLANLGGNWPNTVALWLVDSLTWKQCSVDEANSCSDVNLIAVSSIG
;
A
#
# COMPACT_ATOMS: atom_id res chain seq x y z
N MET A 1 -14.18 3.96 4.87
CA MET A 1 -13.87 4.61 6.15
C MET A 1 -12.83 5.73 5.94
N ALA A 2 -13.11 6.73 5.08
CA ALA A 2 -12.09 7.65 4.57
C ALA A 2 -12.39 9.15 4.81
N VAL A 3 -13.48 9.49 5.49
CA VAL A 3 -13.96 10.88 5.61
C VAL A 3 -13.00 11.82 6.36
N PRO A 4 -12.32 11.43 7.47
CA PRO A 4 -11.40 12.34 8.17
C PRO A 4 -10.00 12.44 7.52
N LEU A 5 -9.66 11.58 6.55
CA LEU A 5 -8.33 11.57 5.91
C LEU A 5 -8.23 12.54 4.72
N VAL A 6 -9.36 12.90 4.09
CA VAL A 6 -9.42 13.82 2.94
C VAL A 6 -8.74 15.18 3.20
N PRO A 7 -9.00 15.90 4.31
CA PRO A 7 -8.33 17.19 4.54
C PRO A 7 -6.82 17.04 4.73
N LEU A 8 -6.38 15.97 5.39
CA LEU A 8 -4.96 15.67 5.56
C LEU A 8 -4.29 15.43 4.21
N GLN A 9 -4.97 14.73 3.30
CA GLN A 9 -4.50 14.44 1.95
C GLN A 9 -4.41 15.68 1.05
N ILE A 10 -5.10 16.78 1.37
CA ILE A 10 -5.00 18.04 0.63
C ILE A 10 -3.89 18.93 1.23
N VAL A 11 -3.79 18.99 2.56
CA VAL A 11 -2.78 19.82 3.25
C VAL A 11 -1.37 19.26 3.10
N LEU A 12 -1.20 17.94 3.13
CA LEU A 12 0.11 17.29 3.02
C LEU A 12 0.83 17.60 1.70
N PRO A 13 0.22 17.45 0.51
CA PRO A 13 0.82 17.85 -0.75
C PRO A 13 1.14 19.35 -0.84
N LEU A 14 0.39 20.21 -0.15
CA LEU A 14 0.67 21.65 -0.13
C LEU A 14 1.92 21.97 0.71
N LEU A 15 2.09 21.32 1.85
CA LEU A 15 3.29 21.45 2.68
C LEU A 15 4.51 20.81 2.00
N LEU A 16 4.31 19.60 1.47
CA LEU A 16 5.35 18.87 0.75
C LEU A 16 5.72 19.59 -0.54
N SER A 17 4.78 20.11 -1.33
CA SER A 17 5.12 20.85 -2.56
C SER A 17 6.03 22.03 -2.25
N LYS A 18 5.76 22.80 -1.18
CA LYS A 18 6.66 23.87 -0.69
C LYS A 18 8.06 23.37 -0.36
N TYR A 19 8.18 22.20 0.28
CA TYR A 19 9.47 21.60 0.65
C TYR A 19 10.17 20.89 -0.53
N THR A 20 9.41 20.53 -1.57
CA THR A 20 9.88 19.75 -2.74
C THR A 20 10.16 20.63 -3.97
N MET A 21 10.01 21.97 -3.88
CA MET A 21 10.35 22.92 -4.96
C MET A 21 11.85 22.97 -5.33
N GLY A 22 12.69 22.11 -4.73
CA GLY A 22 14.11 22.00 -5.06
C GLY A 22 14.35 21.53 -6.50
N ALA A 23 15.53 21.82 -7.03
CA ALA A 23 15.92 21.57 -8.42
C ALA A 23 15.98 20.08 -8.83
N ARG A 24 15.74 19.12 -7.91
CA ARG A 24 15.94 17.68 -8.12
C ARG A 24 14.78 16.85 -7.51
N PRO A 25 13.58 16.82 -8.12
CA PRO A 25 12.42 16.07 -7.60
C PRO A 25 12.68 14.56 -7.47
N MET A 26 13.57 14.00 -8.30
CA MET A 26 13.93 12.58 -8.26
C MET A 26 14.72 12.20 -6.99
N ASP A 27 15.48 13.12 -6.39
CA ASP A 27 16.25 12.82 -5.17
C ASP A 27 15.33 12.62 -3.96
N ILE A 28 14.25 13.39 -3.87
CA ILE A 28 13.19 13.19 -2.88
C ILE A 28 12.53 11.83 -3.06
N TYR A 29 12.27 11.42 -4.32
CA TYR A 29 11.69 10.11 -4.61
C TYR A 29 12.61 8.97 -4.14
N ILE A 30 13.91 9.02 -4.48
CA ILE A 30 14.88 7.99 -4.09
C ILE A 30 15.03 7.93 -2.57
N ARG A 31 15.08 9.08 -1.90
CA ARG A 31 15.18 9.14 -0.44
C ARG A 31 13.93 8.64 0.27
N ALA A 32 12.74 8.73 -0.36
CA ALA A 32 11.48 8.24 0.18
C ALA A 32 11.29 6.71 0.05
N ILE A 33 11.95 6.06 -0.92
CA ILE A 33 11.89 4.60 -1.13
C ILE A 33 12.24 3.80 0.15
N PRO A 34 13.38 4.03 0.85
CA PRO A 34 13.72 3.25 2.03
C PRO A 34 12.71 3.45 3.16
N TYR A 35 12.17 4.66 3.34
CA TYR A 35 11.13 4.91 4.33
C TYR A 35 9.85 4.15 3.99
N ARG A 36 9.41 4.18 2.73
CA ARG A 36 8.26 3.39 2.28
C ARG A 36 8.46 1.91 2.57
N LEU A 37 9.63 1.36 2.25
CA LEU A 37 9.90 -0.05 2.48
C LEU A 37 9.86 -0.39 3.98
N ALA A 38 10.51 0.41 4.83
CA ALA A 38 10.52 0.22 6.27
C ALA A 38 9.10 0.25 6.88
N PHE A 39 8.27 1.23 6.51
CA PHE A 39 6.90 1.34 7.03
C PHE A 39 5.98 0.21 6.54
N ASN A 40 6.23 -0.36 5.35
CA ASN A 40 5.49 -1.56 4.91
C ASN A 40 5.86 -2.78 5.75
N PHE A 41 7.13 -2.98 6.09
CA PHE A 41 7.54 -4.06 7.00
C PHE A 41 6.94 -3.89 8.40
N ILE A 42 6.91 -2.66 8.92
CA ILE A 42 6.25 -2.36 10.19
C ILE A 42 4.75 -2.70 10.11
N GLY A 43 4.08 -2.29 9.03
CA GLY A 43 2.68 -2.65 8.80
C GLY A 43 2.43 -4.16 8.77
N ALA A 44 3.28 -4.91 8.06
CA ALA A 44 3.20 -6.38 8.01
C ALA A 44 3.41 -7.02 9.39
N PHE A 45 4.37 -6.52 10.17
CA PHE A 45 4.59 -6.97 11.55
C PHE A 45 3.37 -6.71 12.44
N PHE A 46 2.73 -5.54 12.33
CA PHE A 46 1.49 -5.24 13.05
C PHE A 46 0.38 -6.24 12.72
N VAL A 47 0.21 -6.61 11.44
CA VAL A 47 -0.79 -7.61 11.02
C VAL A 47 -0.49 -8.99 11.63
N LEU A 48 0.78 -9.42 11.65
CA LEU A 48 1.18 -10.69 12.26
C LEU A 48 0.95 -10.74 13.77
N VAL A 49 1.11 -9.61 14.44
CA VAL A 49 0.93 -9.48 15.89
C VAL A 49 -0.54 -9.30 16.27
N THR A 50 -1.39 -8.84 15.34
CA THR A 50 -2.84 -8.67 15.53
C THR A 50 -3.56 -9.90 16.12
N PRO A 51 -3.38 -11.14 15.59
CA PRO A 51 -4.05 -12.31 16.15
C PRO A 51 -3.61 -12.66 17.58
N TYR A 52 -2.39 -12.31 18.00
CA TYR A 52 -1.92 -12.54 19.37
C TYR A 52 -2.58 -11.61 20.40
N PHE A 53 -3.00 -10.42 19.98
CA PHE A 53 -3.73 -9.48 20.83
C PHE A 53 -5.25 -9.69 20.79
N LEU A 54 -5.74 -10.56 19.91
CA LEU A 54 -7.15 -10.90 19.83
C LEU A 54 -7.47 -12.00 20.85
N SER A 55 -7.74 -11.57 22.09
CA SER A 55 -8.15 -12.49 23.16
C SER A 55 -9.51 -13.12 22.83
N PRO A 56 -9.70 -14.45 22.98
CA PRO A 56 -10.90 -15.18 22.56
C PRO A 56 -12.18 -14.78 23.30
N SER A 57 -12.09 -13.92 24.32
CA SER A 57 -13.20 -13.52 25.19
C SER A 57 -14.01 -12.32 24.68
N SER A 58 -13.53 -11.57 23.69
CA SER A 58 -14.27 -10.42 23.13
C SER A 58 -13.90 -10.14 21.67
N PRO A 59 -14.65 -10.66 20.68
CA PRO A 59 -14.35 -10.55 19.25
C PRO A 59 -14.45 -9.11 18.67
N HIS A 60 -14.77 -8.10 19.49
CA HIS A 60 -15.03 -6.73 19.03
C HIS A 60 -14.32 -5.61 19.81
N THR A 61 -13.42 -5.92 20.74
CA THR A 61 -12.77 -4.88 21.56
C THR A 61 -11.26 -5.03 21.53
N LEU A 62 -10.65 -4.64 20.41
CA LEU A 62 -9.21 -4.34 20.39
C LEU A 62 -8.96 -3.12 21.32
N PRO A 63 -7.90 -3.12 22.13
CA PRO A 63 -7.56 -1.99 22.99
C PRO A 63 -7.46 -0.69 22.19
N ASN A 64 -8.02 0.41 22.70
CA ASN A 64 -8.05 1.70 21.99
C ASN A 64 -6.64 2.21 21.58
N TYR A 65 -5.62 1.88 22.38
CA TYR A 65 -4.22 2.20 22.09
C TYR A 65 -3.71 1.56 20.79
N TYR A 66 -4.16 0.34 20.47
CA TYR A 66 -3.79 -0.38 19.25
C TYR A 66 -4.28 0.36 18.00
N TYR A 67 -5.53 0.83 18.02
CA TYR A 67 -6.11 1.61 16.92
C TYR A 67 -5.37 2.93 16.68
N ILE A 68 -4.98 3.63 17.75
CA ILE A 68 -4.27 4.91 17.65
C ILE A 68 -2.90 4.71 16.98
N ILE A 69 -2.13 3.69 17.39
CA ILE A 69 -0.82 3.41 16.79
C ILE A 69 -0.96 2.97 15.33
N LEU A 70 -1.96 2.13 15.02
CA LEU A 70 -2.21 1.67 13.67
C LEU A 70 -2.56 2.86 12.76
N LEU A 71 -3.44 3.74 13.22
CA LEU A 71 -3.81 4.97 12.51
C LEU A 71 -2.61 5.88 12.29
N PHE A 72 -1.77 6.08 13.30
CA PHE A 72 -0.56 6.89 13.18
C PHE A 72 0.43 6.33 12.16
N THR A 73 0.68 5.01 12.20
CA THR A 73 1.56 4.31 11.25
C THR A 73 1.01 4.41 9.83
N PHE A 74 -0.30 4.25 9.67
CA PHE A 74 -0.98 4.42 8.39
C PHE A 74 -0.87 5.86 7.86
N CYS A 75 -1.03 6.87 8.72
CA CYS A 75 -0.84 8.27 8.32
C CYS A 75 0.57 8.53 7.78
N ILE A 76 1.62 8.03 8.45
CA ILE A 76 3.01 8.22 7.98
C ILE A 76 3.25 7.51 6.65
N HIS A 77 2.72 6.29 6.50
CA HIS A 77 2.80 5.55 5.24
C HIS A 77 2.13 6.32 4.10
N GLN A 78 0.93 6.86 4.34
CA GLN A 78 0.20 7.69 3.39
C GLN A 78 1.01 8.93 2.98
N VAL A 79 1.57 9.67 3.95
CA VAL A 79 2.42 10.85 3.68
C VAL A 79 3.57 10.49 2.73
N SER A 80 4.22 9.36 2.96
CA SER A 80 5.33 8.88 2.13
C SER A 80 4.89 8.58 0.70
N LEU A 81 3.74 7.92 0.52
CA LEU A 81 3.16 7.65 -0.80
C LEU A 81 2.80 8.95 -1.54
N TYR A 82 2.19 9.92 -0.85
CA TYR A 82 1.86 11.21 -1.44
C TYR A 82 3.11 11.99 -1.85
N ALA A 83 4.17 11.97 -1.05
CA ALA A 83 5.44 12.60 -1.39
C ALA A 83 6.03 12.01 -2.69
N MET A 84 6.00 10.68 -2.83
CA MET A 84 6.46 10.00 -4.05
C MET A 84 5.61 10.34 -5.27
N PHE A 85 4.28 10.40 -5.10
CA PHE A 85 3.36 10.77 -6.17
C PHE A 85 3.62 12.21 -6.65
N VAL A 86 3.71 13.18 -5.74
CA VAL A 86 4.02 14.58 -6.07
C VAL A 86 5.38 14.71 -6.75
N ALA A 87 6.40 13.98 -6.28
CA ALA A 87 7.72 13.97 -6.91
C ALA A 87 7.68 13.43 -8.35
N SER A 88 6.92 12.38 -8.62
CA SER A 88 6.74 11.84 -9.99
C SER A 88 6.02 12.83 -10.91
N MET A 89 4.98 13.51 -10.42
CA MET A 89 4.26 14.54 -11.19
C MET A 89 5.14 15.77 -11.47
N ALA A 90 5.97 16.17 -10.50
CA ALA A 90 6.96 17.23 -10.71
C ALA A 90 8.02 16.84 -11.75
N PHE A 91 8.42 15.57 -11.80
CA PHE A 91 9.31 15.05 -12.84
C PHE A 91 8.63 15.05 -14.22
N PHE A 92 7.37 14.59 -14.32
CA PHE A 92 6.60 14.65 -15.57
C PHE A 92 6.47 16.08 -16.09
N ALA A 93 6.29 17.05 -15.20
CA ALA A 93 6.25 18.46 -15.59
C ALA A 93 7.59 18.99 -16.12
N ARG A 94 8.72 18.48 -15.63
CA ARG A 94 10.07 18.91 -16.05
C ARG A 94 10.54 18.26 -17.34
N VAL A 95 10.16 17.00 -17.58
CA VAL A 95 10.53 16.26 -18.80
C VAL A 95 9.59 16.59 -19.97
N SER A 96 8.40 17.13 -19.71
CA SER A 96 7.48 17.56 -20.75
C SER A 96 8.00 18.81 -21.43
N ASP A 97 8.25 18.72 -22.74
CA ASP A 97 8.77 19.85 -23.52
C ASP A 97 7.85 21.07 -23.47
N PRO A 98 8.36 22.31 -23.36
CA PRO A 98 7.54 23.52 -23.27
C PRO A 98 6.62 23.76 -24.48
N GLY A 99 7.01 23.29 -25.67
CA GLY A 99 6.24 23.46 -26.90
C GLY A 99 5.04 22.54 -27.04
N VAL A 100 5.05 21.35 -26.42
CA VAL A 100 3.97 20.35 -26.50
C VAL A 100 3.73 19.68 -25.13
N GLY A 101 3.89 20.45 -24.05
CA GLY A 101 3.94 19.90 -22.70
C GLY A 101 2.63 19.26 -22.24
N GLY A 102 1.49 19.75 -22.74
CA GLY A 102 0.18 19.18 -22.42
C GLY A 102 0.01 17.73 -22.91
N THR A 103 0.49 17.44 -24.12
CA THR A 103 0.44 16.09 -24.69
C THR A 103 1.38 15.13 -23.96
N TYR A 104 2.61 15.57 -23.67
CA TYR A 104 3.57 14.77 -22.91
C TYR A 104 3.10 14.52 -21.47
N MET A 105 2.57 15.51 -20.76
CA MET A 105 2.02 15.31 -19.42
C MET A 105 0.84 14.34 -19.41
N THR A 106 -0.05 14.43 -20.40
CA THR A 106 -1.22 13.53 -20.49
C THR A 106 -0.77 12.09 -20.77
N LEU A 107 0.14 11.89 -21.73
CA LEU A 107 0.70 10.57 -22.04
C LEU A 107 1.47 9.98 -20.85
N LEU A 108 2.25 10.78 -20.14
CA LEU A 108 2.95 10.32 -18.94
C LEU A 108 1.97 9.95 -17.83
N ASN A 109 0.85 10.68 -17.70
CA ASN A 109 -0.19 10.34 -16.74
C ASN A 109 -0.93 9.03 -17.14
N THR A 110 -1.20 8.78 -18.42
CA THR A 110 -1.79 7.50 -18.84
C THR A 110 -0.85 6.34 -18.57
N LEU A 111 0.44 6.48 -18.89
CA LEU A 111 1.48 5.50 -18.56
C LEU A 111 1.61 5.29 -17.05
N ALA A 112 1.52 6.34 -16.23
CA ALA A 112 1.59 6.22 -14.78
C ALA A 112 0.38 5.49 -14.20
N ASN A 113 -0.83 5.79 -14.66
CA ASN A 113 -2.04 5.10 -14.22
C ASN A 113 -2.04 3.62 -14.65
N LEU A 114 -1.55 3.32 -15.87
CA LEU A 114 -1.36 1.95 -16.32
C LEU A 114 -0.30 1.24 -15.45
N GLY A 115 0.83 1.91 -15.24
CA GLY A 115 1.99 1.48 -14.44
C GLY A 115 1.67 1.19 -12.98
N GLY A 116 0.68 1.86 -12.41
CA GLY A 116 0.19 1.60 -11.04
C GLY A 116 -0.74 0.40 -10.92
N ASN A 117 -1.54 0.10 -11.95
CA ASN A 117 -2.59 -0.92 -11.87
C ASN A 117 -2.14 -2.30 -12.40
N TRP A 118 -1.30 -2.35 -13.43
CA TRP A 118 -0.85 -3.62 -14.03
C TRP A 118 -0.15 -4.60 -13.06
N PRO A 119 0.59 -4.19 -12.00
CA PRO A 119 1.28 -5.16 -11.15
C PRO A 119 0.30 -6.04 -10.37
N ASN A 120 -0.88 -5.52 -10.03
CA ASN A 120 -1.89 -6.29 -9.32
C ASN A 120 -2.45 -7.42 -10.20
N THR A 121 -2.73 -7.12 -11.47
CA THR A 121 -3.18 -8.12 -12.44
C THR A 121 -2.12 -9.18 -12.68
N VAL A 122 -0.85 -8.77 -12.84
CA VAL A 122 0.28 -9.69 -13.03
C VAL A 122 0.51 -10.54 -11.79
N ALA A 123 0.43 -9.96 -10.58
CA ALA A 123 0.57 -10.69 -9.33
C ALA A 123 -0.50 -11.78 -9.20
N LEU A 124 -1.77 -11.44 -9.46
CA LEU A 124 -2.87 -12.41 -9.41
C LEU A 124 -2.72 -13.51 -10.46
N TRP A 125 -2.24 -13.19 -11.66
CA TRP A 125 -1.96 -14.20 -12.68
C TRP A 125 -0.82 -15.15 -12.27
N LEU A 126 0.21 -14.63 -11.61
CA LEU A 126 1.32 -15.42 -11.10
C LEU A 126 0.94 -16.31 -9.91
N VAL A 127 -0.05 -15.93 -9.10
CA VAL A 127 -0.52 -16.74 -7.96
C VAL A 127 -0.90 -18.16 -8.40
N ASP A 128 -1.61 -18.32 -9.51
CA ASP A 128 -1.99 -19.65 -10.01
C ASP A 128 -0.78 -20.49 -10.46
N SER A 129 0.27 -19.83 -10.95
CA SER A 129 1.51 -20.51 -11.36
C SER A 129 2.42 -20.87 -10.18
N LEU A 130 2.43 -20.05 -9.12
CA LEU A 130 3.32 -20.23 -7.96
C LEU A 130 2.67 -21.02 -6.81
N THR A 131 1.34 -21.14 -6.77
CA THR A 131 0.66 -21.84 -5.67
C THR A 131 0.69 -23.36 -5.88
N TRP A 132 1.28 -24.08 -4.93
CA TRP A 132 1.23 -25.54 -4.89
C TRP A 132 -0.11 -26.01 -4.34
N LYS A 133 -0.87 -26.80 -5.11
CA LYS A 133 -2.13 -27.40 -4.64
C LYS A 133 -1.81 -28.72 -3.93
N GLN A 134 -1.98 -28.79 -2.62
CA GLN A 134 -1.94 -30.05 -1.87
C GLN A 134 -3.38 -30.53 -1.62
N CYS A 135 -3.74 -31.71 -2.14
CA CYS A 135 -4.96 -32.41 -1.75
C CYS A 135 -4.63 -33.44 -0.67
N SER A 136 -5.28 -33.34 0.49
CA SER A 136 -5.22 -34.36 1.55
C SER A 136 -6.15 -35.53 1.18
N VAL A 137 -5.60 -36.71 0.93
CA VAL A 137 -6.36 -37.96 0.70
C VAL A 137 -6.59 -38.65 2.04
N ASP A 138 -7.27 -37.98 2.97
CA ASP A 138 -7.62 -38.55 4.27
C ASP A 138 -9.13 -38.73 4.33
N GLU A 139 -9.62 -39.95 4.55
CA GLU A 139 -11.05 -40.31 4.54
C GLU A 139 -11.83 -39.63 5.67
N ALA A 140 -11.15 -39.02 6.64
CA ALA A 140 -11.74 -38.21 7.71
C ALA A 140 -12.00 -36.74 7.31
N ASN A 141 -11.45 -36.24 6.19
CA ASN A 141 -11.70 -34.87 5.70
C ASN A 141 -13.01 -34.83 4.89
N SER A 142 -14.13 -35.06 5.57
CA SER A 142 -15.44 -34.74 5.01
C SER A 142 -15.61 -33.21 4.98
N CYS A 143 -15.92 -32.66 3.80
CA CYS A 143 -16.16 -31.23 3.54
C CYS A 143 -17.42 -30.67 4.23
N SER A 144 -17.61 -31.00 5.50
CA SER A 144 -18.72 -30.61 6.37
C SER A 144 -18.23 -29.97 7.67
N ASP A 145 -16.93 -30.03 7.99
CA ASP A 145 -16.37 -29.40 9.17
C ASP A 145 -15.86 -27.97 8.88
N VAL A 146 -16.60 -26.99 9.40
CA VAL A 146 -16.37 -25.54 9.26
C VAL A 146 -15.00 -25.11 9.82
N ASN A 147 -14.37 -25.93 10.67
CA ASN A 147 -13.12 -25.62 11.36
C ASN A 147 -11.84 -25.92 10.55
N LEU A 148 -11.92 -26.62 9.41
CA LEU A 148 -10.72 -26.98 8.62
C LEU A 148 -10.37 -25.95 7.52
N ILE A 149 -11.23 -24.97 7.26
CA ILE A 149 -10.97 -23.88 6.31
C ILE A 149 -9.85 -22.95 6.81
N ALA A 150 -9.57 -22.95 8.11
CA ALA A 150 -8.54 -22.09 8.71
C ALA A 150 -7.09 -22.57 8.49
N VAL A 151 -6.87 -23.82 8.05
CA VAL A 151 -5.53 -24.41 7.94
C VAL A 151 -4.95 -24.31 6.52
N SER A 152 -5.78 -24.22 5.47
CA SER A 152 -5.27 -24.12 4.09
C SER A 152 -4.89 -22.70 3.65
N SER A 153 -4.92 -21.70 4.54
CA SER A 153 -4.62 -20.30 4.22
C SER A 153 -3.25 -19.83 4.72
N ILE A 154 -2.44 -20.71 5.31
CA ILE A 154 -1.10 -20.39 5.83
C ILE A 154 0.02 -21.22 5.15
N GLY A 155 -0.33 -22.03 4.13
CA GLY A 155 0.65 -22.74 3.28
C GLY A 155 0.92 -22.00 1.98
#